data_AF-A0A1M6YGS4-F1
#
_entry.id   AF-A0A1M6YGS4-F1
#
_cell.length_a   1.000
_cell.length_b   1.000
_cell.length_c   1.000
_cell.angle_alpha   90.00
_cell.angle_beta   90.00
_cell.angle_gamma   90.00
#
_symmetry.space_group_name_H-M   'P 1'
#
loop_
_entity.id
_entity.type
_entity.pdbx_description
1 polymer ?
#
loop_
_entity_poly.entity_id
_entity_poly.type
_entity_poly.pdbx_seq_one_letter_code
_entity_poly.pdbx_strand_id
1 'polypeptide(L)'
;MSANGFHKALQRPEVKEYQQEVQHKFVLESESSRAFYKARAFEVALDLMKNAQSETVRARMVEFLAGDGKAPQVAVHVDARTVSGEYAFVRPGGKVVEIQDPSETAEDETPEHNTQ
;
A
#
# COMPACT_ATOMS: atom_id res chain seq x y z
N MET A 1 -24.55 16.24 16.56
CA MET A 1 -24.46 16.23 15.09
C MET A 1 -24.74 14.83 14.59
N SER A 2 -25.59 14.65 13.57
CA SER A 2 -25.83 13.33 12.96
C SER A 2 -24.69 12.96 12.00
N ALA A 3 -24.24 11.70 12.03
CA ALA A 3 -23.17 11.19 11.17
C ALA A 3 -23.42 11.45 9.67
N ASN A 4 -24.68 11.31 9.23
CA ASN A 4 -25.07 11.53 7.84
C ASN A 4 -25.03 13.02 7.43
N GLY A 5 -25.31 13.93 8.36
CA GLY A 5 -25.21 15.37 8.14
C GLY A 5 -23.75 15.83 8.02
N PHE A 6 -22.88 15.25 8.84
CA PHE A 6 -21.44 15.51 8.80
C PHE A 6 -20.82 15.03 7.48
N HIS A 7 -21.16 13.81 7.03
CA HIS A 7 -20.67 13.30 5.75
C HIS A 7 -21.10 14.19 4.57
N LYS A 8 -22.36 14.62 4.51
CA LYS A 8 -22.83 15.54 3.46
C LYS A 8 -22.12 16.90 3.50
N ALA A 9 -21.80 17.40 4.70
CA ALA A 9 -21.06 18.65 4.85
C ALA A 9 -19.63 18.54 4.30
N LEU A 10 -18.95 17.41 4.55
CA LEU A 10 -17.62 17.13 3.99
C LEU A 10 -17.61 16.97 2.46
N GLN A 11 -18.73 16.59 1.86
CA GLN A 11 -18.83 16.47 0.41
C GLN A 11 -18.96 17.82 -0.31
N ARG A 12 -19.25 18.91 0.42
CA ARG A 12 -19.37 20.24 -0.16
C ARG A 12 -18.02 20.70 -0.73
N PRO A 13 -18.00 21.30 -1.93
CA PRO A 13 -16.75 21.69 -2.60
C PRO A 13 -15.92 22.66 -1.75
N GLU A 14 -16.56 23.67 -1.15
CA GLU A 14 -15.93 24.65 -0.25
C GLU A 14 -15.19 23.99 0.92
N VAL A 15 -15.78 22.93 1.51
CA VAL A 15 -15.20 22.20 2.65
C VAL A 15 -14.03 21.34 2.18
N LYS A 16 -14.12 20.73 1.00
CA LYS A 16 -13.01 19.96 0.41
C LYS A 16 -11.83 20.84 0.06
N GLU A 17 -12.07 21.98 -0.58
CA GLU A 17 -11.04 22.95 -0.94
C GLU A 17 -10.31 23.45 0.30
N TYR A 18 -11.06 23.83 1.34
CA TYR A 18 -10.48 24.22 2.62
C TYR A 18 -9.66 23.09 3.26
N GLN A 19 -10.14 21.86 3.23
CA GLN A 19 -9.36 20.72 3.74
C GLN A 19 -8.07 20.49 2.98
N GLN A 20 -8.11 20.58 1.64
CA GLN A 20 -6.92 20.46 0.80
C GLN A 20 -5.92 21.59 1.09
N GLU A 21 -6.40 22.81 1.27
CA GLU A 21 -5.56 23.96 1.63
C GLU A 21 -4.88 23.75 2.99
N VAL A 22 -5.62 23.28 4.00
CA VAL A 22 -5.08 22.99 5.33
C VAL A 22 -4.03 21.87 5.26
N GLN A 23 -4.31 20.80 4.53
CA GLN A 23 -3.35 19.71 4.32
C GLN A 23 -2.07 20.21 3.63
N HIS A 24 -2.21 21.05 2.61
CA HIS A 24 -1.07 21.61 1.89
C HIS A 24 -0.22 22.52 2.79
N LYS A 25 -0.84 23.40 3.58
CA LYS A 25 -0.13 24.23 4.57
C LYS A 25 0.65 23.39 5.56
N PHE A 26 0.04 22.32 6.07
CA PHE A 26 0.70 21.42 7.01
C PHE A 26 1.91 20.72 6.38
N VAL A 27 1.80 20.23 5.14
CA VAL A 27 2.94 19.60 4.44
C VAL A 27 4.08 20.60 4.25
N LEU A 28 3.77 21.83 3.83
CA LEU A 28 4.77 22.87 3.66
C LEU A 28 5.49 23.22 4.97
N GLU A 29 4.75 23.34 6.08
CA GLU A 29 5.32 23.63 7.39
C GLU A 29 6.19 22.48 7.91
N SER A 30 5.77 21.24 7.67
CA SER A 30 6.55 20.05 8.02
C SER A 30 7.85 19.99 7.23
N GLU A 31 7.80 20.21 5.91
CA GLU A 31 8.99 20.23 5.05
C GLU A 31 9.92 21.40 5.39
N SER A 32 9.40 22.58 5.74
CA SER A 32 10.24 23.71 6.14
C SER A 32 10.99 23.43 7.45
N SER A 33 10.38 22.68 8.36
CA SER A 33 10.97 22.30 9.65
C SER A 33 11.91 21.08 9.55
N ARG A 34 11.90 20.37 8.42
CA ARG A 34 12.64 19.11 8.23
C ARG A 34 14.14 19.24 8.48
N ALA A 35 14.75 20.34 8.02
CA ALA A 35 16.18 20.58 8.20
C ALA A 35 16.55 20.72 9.69
N PHE A 36 15.71 21.42 10.46
CA PHE A 36 15.90 21.59 11.90
C PHE A 36 15.80 20.26 12.64
N TYR A 37 14.76 19.46 12.36
CA TYR A 37 14.61 18.14 12.96
C TYR A 37 15.75 17.19 12.58
N LYS A 38 16.25 17.26 11.35
CA LYS A 38 17.41 16.49 10.92
C LYS A 38 18.68 16.89 11.68
N ALA A 39 18.91 18.18 11.89
CA ALA A 39 20.03 18.64 12.72
C ALA A 39 19.92 18.13 14.16
N ARG A 40 18.73 18.22 14.76
CA ARG A 40 18.49 17.69 16.11
C ARG A 40 18.70 16.17 16.20
N ALA A 41 18.30 15.42 15.18
CA ALA A 41 18.54 13.98 15.12
C ALA A 41 20.04 13.65 15.09
N PHE A 42 20.85 14.45 14.39
CA PHE A 42 22.30 14.26 14.36
C PHE A 42 22.98 14.57 15.69
N GLU A 43 22.51 15.58 16.42
CA GLU A 43 23.00 15.84 17.78
C GLU A 43 22.78 14.64 18.70
N VAL A 44 21.57 14.06 18.66
CA VAL A 44 21.22 12.88 19.46
C VAL A 44 22.01 11.65 19.01
N ALA A 45 22.20 11.44 17.71
CA ALA A 45 23.02 10.34 17.21
C ALA A 45 24.47 10.42 17.69
N LEU A 46 25.05 11.62 17.70
CA LEU A 46 26.39 11.87 18.22
C LEU A 46 26.48 11.62 19.73
N ASP A 47 25.47 12.03 20.50
CA ASP A 47 25.39 11.74 21.93
C ASP A 47 25.35 10.23 22.20
N LEU A 48 24.51 9.50 21.47
CA LEU A 48 24.43 8.04 21.56
C LEU A 48 25.75 7.36 21.18
N MET A 49 26.47 7.86 20.17
CA MET A 49 27.78 7.33 19.82
C MET A 49 28.80 7.45 20.95
N LYS A 50 28.78 8.57 21.69
CA LYS A 50 29.75 8.83 22.76
C LYS A 50 29.38 8.13 24.06
N ASN A 51 28.09 8.12 24.40
CA ASN A 51 27.62 7.83 25.75
C ASN A 51 26.84 6.52 25.88
N ALA A 52 26.37 5.91 24.78
CA ALA A 52 25.64 4.64 24.89
C ALA A 52 26.57 3.52 25.39
N GLN A 53 26.10 2.72 26.35
CA GLN A 53 26.86 1.57 26.87
C GLN A 53 26.87 0.38 25.89
N SER A 54 25.87 0.28 25.01
CA SER A 54 25.75 -0.79 24.02
C SER A 54 26.59 -0.52 22.77
N GLU A 55 27.52 -1.42 22.47
CA GLU A 55 28.31 -1.39 21.24
C GLU A 55 27.44 -1.50 19.98
N THR A 56 26.36 -2.29 20.03
CA THR A 56 25.42 -2.43 18.91
C THR A 56 24.76 -1.11 18.56
N VAL A 57 24.38 -0.31 19.57
CA VAL A 57 23.80 1.02 19.37
C VAL A 57 24.83 1.97 18.75
N ARG A 58 26.06 1.97 19.27
CA ARG A 58 27.15 2.80 18.72
C ARG A 58 27.45 2.44 17.25
N ALA A 59 27.57 1.15 16.93
CA ALA A 59 27.82 0.66 15.58
C ALA A 59 26.72 1.09 14.59
N ARG A 60 25.45 0.99 14.98
CA ARG A 60 24.32 1.46 14.16
C ARG A 60 24.33 2.98 13.95
N MET A 61 24.72 3.76 14.95
CA MET A 61 24.82 5.22 14.79
C MET A 61 25.99 5.60 13.86
N VAL A 62 27.12 4.89 13.94
CA VAL A 62 28.24 5.04 12.99
C VAL A 62 27.76 4.72 11.57
N GLU A 63 27.07 3.60 11.38
CA GLU A 63 26.51 3.23 10.07
C GLU A 63 25.51 4.27 9.56
N PHE A 64 24.62 4.77 10.42
CA PHE A 64 23.64 5.79 10.07
C PHE A 64 24.29 7.12 9.66
N LEU A 65 25.33 7.57 10.35
CA LEU A 65 26.01 8.84 10.07
C LEU A 65 26.99 8.75 8.89
N ALA A 66 27.65 7.60 8.70
CA ALA A 66 28.52 7.35 7.55
C ALA A 66 27.74 6.94 6.29
N GLY A 67 26.52 6.45 6.45
CA GLY A 67 25.61 6.08 5.39
C GLY A 67 25.07 7.31 4.68
N ASP A 68 25.75 7.73 3.62
CA ASP A 68 25.31 8.86 2.82
C ASP A 68 24.07 8.45 2.00
N GLY A 69 22.88 8.79 2.51
CA GLY A 69 21.63 8.94 1.75
C GLY A 69 21.12 7.74 0.96
N LYS A 70 21.60 6.50 1.20
CA LYS A 70 21.06 5.30 0.56
C LYS A 70 19.62 5.11 1.03
N ALA A 71 18.68 5.73 0.33
CA ALA A 71 17.27 5.47 0.51
C ALA A 71 17.04 3.97 0.27
N PRO A 72 16.36 3.26 1.19
CA PRO A 72 16.01 1.87 0.95
C PRO A 72 15.18 1.82 -0.34
N GLN A 73 15.73 1.22 -1.39
CA GLN A 73 15.02 1.08 -2.65
C GLN A 73 13.97 -0.02 -2.48
N VAL A 74 12.73 0.38 -2.20
CA VAL A 74 11.58 -0.52 -2.21
C VAL A 74 11.01 -0.55 -3.63
N ALA A 75 11.34 -1.59 -4.39
CA ALA A 75 10.80 -1.80 -5.74
C ALA A 75 9.47 -2.58 -5.66
N VAL A 76 8.34 -1.86 -5.74
CA VAL A 76 7.01 -2.49 -5.83
C VAL A 76 6.76 -2.86 -7.30
N HIS A 77 6.76 -4.16 -7.60
CA HIS A 77 6.34 -4.67 -8.90
C HIS A 77 4.83 -4.93 -8.85
N VAL A 78 4.05 -4.12 -9.56
CA VAL A 78 2.62 -4.39 -9.77
C VAL A 78 2.50 -5.17 -11.06
N ASP A 79 2.14 -6.46 -10.97
CA ASP A 79 1.84 -7.26 -12.14
C ASP A 79 0.44 -6.88 -12.67
N ALA A 80 0.41 -6.16 -13.80
CA ALA A 80 -0.82 -5.69 -14.43
C ALA A 80 -1.55 -6.77 -15.27
N ARG A 81 -1.11 -8.03 -15.21
CA ARG A 81 -1.64 -9.12 -16.06
C ARG A 81 -2.92 -9.78 -15.56
N THR A 82 -3.50 -9.35 -14.45
CA THR A 82 -4.82 -9.83 -13.99
C THR A 82 -5.93 -8.83 -14.33
N VAL A 83 -6.16 -8.65 -15.63
CA VAL A 83 -7.46 -8.17 -16.15
C VAL A 83 -8.29 -9.40 -16.53
N SER A 84 -8.82 -10.09 -15.53
CA SER A 84 -9.96 -11.01 -15.68
C SER A 84 -10.60 -11.31 -14.32
N GLY A 85 -10.83 -10.26 -13.52
CA GLY A 85 -11.58 -10.31 -12.26
C GLY A 85 -12.82 -9.40 -12.33
N GLU A 86 -13.87 -9.92 -12.95
CA GLU A 86 -15.30 -9.78 -12.57
C GLU A 86 -15.92 -8.39 -12.29
N TYR A 87 -15.59 -7.36 -13.09
CA TYR A 87 -16.55 -6.28 -13.31
C TYR A 87 -16.74 -6.03 -14.81
N ALA A 88 -17.54 -6.90 -15.44
CA ALA A 88 -18.01 -6.66 -16.80
C ALA A 88 -19.07 -5.55 -16.77
N PHE A 89 -18.76 -4.40 -17.37
CA PHE A 89 -19.73 -3.33 -17.55
C PHE A 89 -20.76 -3.74 -18.63
N VAL A 90 -21.98 -4.06 -18.21
CA VAL A 90 -23.08 -4.41 -19.11
C VAL A 90 -23.83 -3.14 -19.50
N ARG A 91 -23.95 -2.86 -20.79
CA ARG A 91 -24.76 -1.73 -21.30
C ARG A 91 -26.25 -2.01 -21.06
N PRO A 92 -27.09 -0.99 -20.78
CA PRO A 92 -28.53 -1.19 -20.57
C PRO A 92 -29.16 -1.95 -21.75
N GLY A 93 -29.70 -3.14 -21.47
CA GLY A 93 -30.28 -4.06 -22.47
C GLY A 93 -29.42 -5.28 -22.82
N GLY A 94 -28.14 -5.32 -22.41
CA GLY A 94 -27.31 -6.52 -22.53
C GLY A 94 -27.60 -7.53 -21.42
N LYS A 95 -27.51 -8.83 -21.73
CA LYS A 95 -27.50 -9.92 -20.73
C LYS A 95 -26.18 -10.68 -20.87
N VAL A 96 -25.56 -10.99 -19.74
CA VAL A 96 -24.41 -11.91 -19.68
C VAL A 96 -24.96 -13.33 -19.78
N VAL A 97 -24.49 -14.10 -20.76
CA VAL A 97 -24.84 -15.51 -20.92
C VAL A 97 -23.60 -16.32 -20.56
N GLU A 98 -23.72 -17.13 -19.52
CA GLU A 98 -22.69 -18.07 -19.11
C GLU A 98 -22.93 -19.38 -19.86
N ILE A 99 -21.98 -19.78 -20.71
CA ILE A 99 -22.06 -21.03 -21.47
C ILE A 99 -21.26 -22.07 -20.69
N GLN A 100 -21.93 -23.10 -20.18
CA GLN A 100 -21.28 -24.28 -19.62
C GLN A 100 -21.00 -25.28 -20.74
N ASP A 101 -19.76 -25.75 -20.84
CA ASP A 101 -19.35 -26.78 -21.80
C ASP A 101 -19.98 -28.14 -21.45
N PRO A 102 -20.53 -28.89 -22.42
CA PRO A 102 -21.11 -30.20 -22.17
C PRO A 102 -20.04 -31.28 -22.30
N SER A 103 -19.28 -31.55 -21.25
CA SER A 103 -18.43 -32.75 -21.21
C SER A 103 -18.32 -33.36 -19.81
N GLU A 104 -19.45 -33.74 -19.22
CA GLU A 104 -19.49 -34.69 -18.10
C GLU A 104 -20.75 -35.57 -18.18
N THR A 105 -20.79 -36.52 -19.11
CA THR A 105 -21.49 -37.80 -18.92
C THR A 105 -21.00 -38.83 -19.93
N ALA A 106 -20.10 -39.71 -19.50
CA ALA A 106 -19.85 -41.00 -20.12
C ALA A 106 -19.37 -41.95 -19.02
N GLU A 107 -20.33 -42.57 -18.34
CA GLU A 107 -20.12 -43.81 -17.61
C GLU A 107 -19.78 -44.89 -18.66
N ASP A 108 -18.58 -45.44 -18.60
CA ASP A 108 -18.20 -46.63 -19.38
C ASP A 108 -17.76 -47.72 -18.40
N GLU A 109 -18.70 -48.62 -18.12
CA GLU A 109 -18.44 -49.93 -17.53
C GLU A 109 -17.71 -50.79 -18.57
N THR A 110 -16.46 -51.18 -18.31
CA THR A 110 -15.90 -52.39 -18.95
C THR A 110 -15.03 -53.21 -18.00
N PRO A 111 -15.06 -54.55 -18.11
CA PRO A 111 -14.58 -55.47 -17.09
C PRO A 111 -13.13 -55.92 -17.34
N GLU A 112 -12.30 -55.92 -16.30
CA GLU A 112 -10.95 -56.51 -16.37
C GLU A 112 -10.95 -58.00 -16.03
N HIS A 113 -10.37 -58.76 -16.95
CA HIS A 113 -10.26 -60.21 -16.99
C HIS A 113 -9.02 -60.63 -16.16
N ASN A 114 -9.19 -61.29 -15.01
CA ASN A 114 -8.09 -61.93 -14.30
C ASN A 114 -7.92 -63.38 -14.79
N THR A 115 -6.72 -63.69 -15.27
CA THR A 115 -6.32 -64.99 -15.80
C THR A 115 -5.88 -65.91 -14.65
N GLN A 116 -5.94 -67.22 -14.94
CA GLN A 116 -5.45 -68.39 -14.20
C GLN A 116 -4.42 -68.17 -13.07
#